data_AF-A0A2S6HUE0-F1
#
_entry.id   AF-A0A2S6HUE0-F1
#
_cell.length_a   1.000
_cell.length_b   1.000
_cell.length_c   1.000
_cell.angle_alpha   90.00
_cell.angle_beta   90.00
_cell.angle_gamma   90.00
#
_symmetry.space_group_name_H-M   'P 1'
#
loop_
_entity.id
_entity.type
_entity.pdbx_description
1 polymer ?
#
loop_
_entity_poly.entity_id
_entity_poly.type
_entity_poly.pdbx_seq_one_letter_code
_entity_poly.pdbx_strand_id
1 'polypeptide(L)'
;MRSCRVMMFLNSRIKPFIIILILLFLSIVISRAVNNPNLNEKRSYDSFSSSFFAHNGEIEFVDKATYSILKSAYDKVDFSAEFRTVDKAVCDLYKKEYVKLIKGEADFYDRKTGEKFSMGDLQQEVNPEESLFMLFDMSGDGNPELCITDGARYKYVFKYNPKSDRFILWSDLGSTWYGLAGTQKVFWSRFLENNIFYILDENGNPNCTVYFHLKVLMNDKTEQPEYAYMVSMPEYAGKTVKYTKAMKSKQYFDEYHEKYFFRVTKEQYDQLVAGYFKSIDLAYQKTSTLTYTYEEMLSN
;
A
#
# COMPACT_ATOMS: atom_id res chain seq x y z
N MET A 1 -41.10 -9.02 30.08
CA MET A 1 -40.61 -9.15 28.68
C MET A 1 -39.13 -8.83 28.65
N ARG A 2 -38.31 -9.83 28.26
CA ARG A 2 -36.95 -9.85 27.66
C ARG A 2 -35.98 -8.72 28.07
N SER A 3 -34.92 -8.97 28.86
CA SER A 3 -33.67 -9.70 28.55
C SER A 3 -32.94 -9.22 27.30
N CYS A 4 -31.78 -8.57 27.50
CA CYS A 4 -30.57 -8.84 26.72
C CYS A 4 -29.32 -8.36 27.49
N ARG A 5 -28.59 -9.30 28.09
CA ARG A 5 -27.20 -9.12 28.58
C ARG A 5 -26.28 -9.37 27.39
N VAL A 6 -25.48 -8.38 27.00
CA VAL A 6 -24.26 -8.64 26.21
C VAL A 6 -23.10 -8.63 27.18
N MET A 7 -22.58 -9.82 27.43
CA MET A 7 -21.41 -10.09 28.26
C MET A 7 -20.19 -9.94 27.36
N MET A 8 -19.45 -8.84 27.49
CA MET A 8 -18.13 -8.69 26.85
C MET A 8 -17.13 -9.57 27.60
N PHE A 9 -16.70 -10.65 26.94
CA PHE A 9 -15.49 -11.37 27.33
C PHE A 9 -14.28 -10.50 26.98
N LEU A 10 -13.71 -9.80 27.97
CA LEU A 10 -12.32 -9.37 27.91
C LEU A 10 -11.44 -10.63 28.05
N ASN A 11 -10.89 -11.12 26.94
CA ASN A 11 -9.85 -12.12 27.00
C ASN A 11 -8.49 -11.40 27.08
N SER A 12 -7.96 -11.32 28.30
CA SER A 12 -6.69 -10.73 28.64
C SER A 12 -5.52 -11.61 28.20
N ARG A 13 -4.99 -11.38 26.99
CA ARG A 13 -3.60 -11.74 26.62
C ARG A 13 -3.03 -10.71 25.64
N ILE A 14 -2.80 -9.50 26.14
CA ILE A 14 -1.93 -8.54 25.45
C ILE A 14 -0.50 -9.10 25.56
N LYS A 15 0.07 -9.52 24.42
CA LYS A 15 1.44 -10.03 24.34
C LYS A 15 2.43 -8.95 24.81
N PRO A 16 3.50 -9.30 25.55
CA PRO A 16 4.48 -8.33 26.08
C PRO A 16 5.17 -7.47 25.00
N PHE A 17 5.13 -7.91 23.73
CA PHE A 17 5.61 -7.15 22.58
C PHE A 17 4.83 -5.84 22.30
N ILE A 18 3.53 -5.78 22.60
CA ILE A 18 2.71 -4.59 22.34
C ILE A 18 3.05 -3.45 23.31
N ILE A 19 3.37 -3.78 24.58
CA ILE A 19 3.70 -2.78 25.60
C ILE A 19 5.10 -2.17 25.35
N ILE A 20 6.06 -2.97 24.88
CA ILE A 20 7.41 -2.49 24.54
C ILE A 20 7.38 -1.61 23.28
N LEU A 21 6.57 -1.94 22.27
CA LEU A 21 6.39 -1.09 21.09
C LEU A 21 5.75 0.26 21.44
N ILE A 22 4.76 0.28 22.33
CA ILE A 22 4.07 1.51 22.76
C ILE A 22 5.04 2.43 23.55
N LEU A 23 5.90 1.89 24.40
CA LEU A 23 6.88 2.68 25.17
C LEU A 23 8.04 3.21 24.30
N LEU A 24 8.46 2.47 23.27
CA LEU A 24 9.39 2.95 22.25
C LEU A 24 8.77 4.04 21.35
N PHE A 25 7.48 3.94 21.03
CA PHE A 25 6.76 4.99 20.32
C PHE A 25 6.67 6.29 21.14
N LEU A 26 6.33 6.21 22.44
CA LEU A 26 6.24 7.40 23.28
C LEU A 26 7.59 8.14 23.45
N SER A 27 8.70 7.40 23.56
CA SER A 27 10.03 8.00 23.69
C SER A 27 10.55 8.62 22.38
N ILE A 28 10.16 8.06 21.23
CA ILE A 28 10.44 8.66 19.91
C ILE A 28 9.56 9.91 19.67
N VAL A 29 8.29 9.90 20.06
CA VAL A 29 7.38 11.05 19.94
C VAL A 29 7.89 12.25 20.77
N ILE A 30 8.34 12.01 22.00
CA ILE A 30 8.90 13.06 22.87
C ILE A 30 10.25 13.57 22.31
N SER A 31 11.09 12.71 21.72
CA SER A 31 12.35 13.13 21.10
C SER A 31 12.16 13.87 19.76
N ARG A 32 11.07 13.61 19.02
CA ARG A 32 10.78 14.23 17.71
C ARG A 32 10.09 15.58 17.80
N ALA A 33 9.25 15.80 18.81
CA ALA A 33 8.71 17.13 19.11
C ALA A 33 9.81 18.16 19.41
N VAL A 34 10.97 17.71 19.90
CA VAL A 34 12.11 18.56 20.26
C VAL A 34 13.01 18.91 19.06
N ASN A 35 12.91 18.21 17.92
CA ASN A 35 13.90 18.32 16.83
C ASN A 35 13.42 18.99 15.51
N ASN A 36 12.17 19.47 15.41
CA ASN A 36 11.70 20.17 14.18
C ASN A 36 11.12 21.57 14.46
N PRO A 37 11.97 22.60 14.66
CA PRO A 37 11.55 23.94 15.11
C PRO A 37 10.83 24.79 14.05
N ASN A 38 10.35 24.22 12.94
CA ASN A 38 9.68 24.93 11.83
C ASN A 38 8.24 24.45 11.54
N LEU A 39 7.66 23.61 12.38
CA LEU A 39 6.23 23.28 12.28
C LEU A 39 5.42 24.52 12.69
N ASN A 40 4.82 25.19 11.71
CA ASN A 40 3.77 26.15 11.97
C ASN A 40 2.54 25.31 12.37
N GLU A 41 2.23 25.24 13.67
CA GLU A 41 1.14 24.42 14.24
C GLU A 41 -0.19 24.56 13.48
N LYS A 42 -0.42 25.69 12.79
CA LYS A 42 -1.60 25.95 11.95
C LYS A 42 -1.74 25.07 10.69
N ARG A 43 -0.71 24.31 10.28
CA ARG A 43 -0.73 23.50 9.04
C ARG A 43 -0.30 22.06 9.27
N SER A 44 -0.43 21.58 10.50
CA SER A 44 -0.26 20.18 10.89
C SER A 44 -1.63 19.56 11.17
N TYR A 45 -1.84 18.31 10.79
CA TYR A 45 -3.08 17.59 11.02
C TYR A 45 -2.81 16.14 11.41
N ASP A 46 -3.58 15.63 12.38
CA ASP A 46 -3.47 14.25 12.88
C ASP A 46 -3.42 13.23 11.74
N SER A 47 -4.28 13.36 10.74
CA SER A 47 -4.27 12.53 9.54
C SER A 47 -5.14 13.13 8.44
N PHE A 48 -4.70 13.08 7.18
CA PHE A 48 -5.62 13.26 6.05
C PHE A 48 -6.49 12.03 5.78
N SER A 49 -6.37 10.92 6.52
CA SER A 49 -7.09 9.67 6.22
C SER A 49 -8.60 9.72 6.47
N SER A 50 -9.12 10.70 7.22
CA SER A 50 -10.57 10.89 7.36
C SER A 50 -11.17 11.47 6.07
N SER A 51 -12.37 11.01 5.70
CA SER A 51 -13.09 11.53 4.52
C SER A 51 -13.65 12.94 4.76
N PHE A 52 -13.89 13.30 6.02
CA PHE A 52 -14.38 14.61 6.44
C PHE A 52 -13.28 15.39 7.16
N PHE A 53 -13.01 16.61 6.69
CA PHE A 53 -12.06 17.54 7.28
C PHE A 53 -12.81 18.76 7.81
N ALA A 54 -12.87 18.89 9.14
CA ALA A 54 -13.27 20.13 9.79
C ALA A 54 -12.01 21.01 9.92
N HIS A 55 -11.65 21.73 8.86
CA HIS A 55 -10.62 22.75 8.95
C HIS A 55 -11.30 24.10 9.21
N ASN A 56 -10.89 24.79 10.28
CA ASN A 56 -11.20 26.20 10.47
C ASN A 56 -10.14 27.02 9.68
N GLY A 57 -10.35 27.20 8.37
CA GLY A 57 -9.42 27.90 7.47
C GLY A 57 -9.48 27.42 6.01
N GLU A 58 -8.95 28.21 5.08
CA GLU A 58 -8.83 27.80 3.67
C GLU A 58 -7.50 27.05 3.43
N ILE A 59 -7.57 25.81 2.95
CA ILE A 59 -6.39 25.13 2.39
C ILE A 59 -6.09 25.78 1.03
N GLU A 60 -4.93 26.42 0.91
CA GLU A 60 -4.54 27.20 -0.27
C GLU A 60 -4.05 26.30 -1.40
N PHE A 61 -4.44 26.65 -2.63
CA PHE A 61 -3.84 26.06 -3.82
C PHE A 61 -2.36 26.44 -3.97
N VAL A 62 -1.58 25.52 -4.53
CA VAL A 62 -0.20 25.81 -4.94
C VAL A 62 -0.13 26.81 -6.10
N ASP A 63 0.97 27.55 -6.16
CA ASP A 63 1.28 28.41 -7.31
C ASP A 63 1.79 27.61 -8.52
N LYS A 64 1.86 28.27 -9.68
CA LYS A 64 2.32 27.65 -10.95
C LYS A 64 3.74 27.08 -10.86
N ALA A 65 4.63 27.73 -10.11
CA ALA A 65 6.02 27.29 -9.98
C ALA A 65 6.11 25.98 -9.16
N THR A 66 5.39 25.91 -8.05
CA THR A 66 5.25 24.73 -7.20
C THR A 66 4.60 23.59 -7.98
N TYR A 67 3.52 23.86 -8.74
CA TYR A 67 2.90 22.87 -9.60
C TYR A 67 3.87 22.29 -10.65
N SER A 68 4.69 23.15 -11.29
CA SER A 68 5.67 22.68 -12.27
C SER A 68 6.71 21.73 -11.66
N ILE A 69 7.12 21.96 -10.41
CA ILE A 69 8.01 21.06 -9.66
C ILE A 69 7.31 19.73 -9.36
N LEU A 70 6.07 19.78 -8.85
CA LEU A 70 5.26 18.57 -8.59
C LEU A 70 5.12 17.74 -9.88
N LYS A 71 4.71 18.37 -10.98
CA LYS A 71 4.56 17.70 -12.27
C LYS A 71 5.87 17.04 -12.72
N SER A 72 6.98 17.76 -12.65
CA SER A 72 8.30 17.22 -13.04
C SER A 72 8.74 16.03 -12.17
N ALA A 73 8.26 15.93 -10.93
CA ALA A 73 8.50 14.78 -10.06
C ALA A 73 7.58 13.60 -10.42
N TYR A 74 6.29 13.86 -10.65
CA TYR A 74 5.32 12.84 -11.06
C TYR A 74 5.61 12.24 -12.43
N ASP A 75 6.11 13.04 -13.38
CA ASP A 75 6.51 12.56 -14.72
C ASP A 75 7.62 11.49 -14.68
N LYS A 76 8.33 11.33 -13.55
CA LYS A 76 9.37 10.32 -13.33
C LYS A 76 8.86 9.06 -12.65
N VAL A 77 7.61 9.05 -12.20
CA VAL A 77 7.01 7.88 -11.55
C VAL A 77 6.50 6.97 -12.65
N ASP A 78 7.02 5.74 -12.70
CA ASP A 78 6.50 4.72 -13.60
C ASP A 78 5.22 4.11 -13.00
N PHE A 79 4.08 4.65 -13.42
CA PHE A 79 2.79 4.10 -13.04
C PHE A 79 2.38 2.88 -13.87
N SER A 80 3.12 2.46 -14.91
CA SER A 80 2.62 1.46 -15.87
C SER A 80 2.26 0.11 -15.25
N ALA A 81 1.14 -0.48 -15.71
CA ALA A 81 0.70 -1.82 -15.35
C ALA A 81 1.32 -2.87 -16.29
N GLU A 82 2.53 -3.32 -15.96
CA GLU A 82 3.22 -4.41 -16.65
C GLU A 82 3.10 -5.68 -15.83
N PHE A 83 2.54 -6.75 -16.38
CA PHE A 83 2.55 -8.08 -15.76
C PHE A 83 3.49 -8.97 -16.57
N ARG A 84 4.75 -9.08 -16.11
CA ARG A 84 5.76 -9.85 -16.84
C ARG A 84 5.42 -11.33 -16.84
N THR A 85 5.29 -11.86 -18.05
CA THR A 85 5.10 -13.28 -18.28
C THR A 85 6.45 -13.98 -18.19
N VAL A 86 6.46 -15.15 -17.54
CA VAL A 86 7.62 -16.04 -17.51
C VAL A 86 7.44 -17.13 -18.56
N ASP A 87 8.54 -17.69 -19.04
CA ASP A 87 8.52 -18.86 -19.91
C ASP A 87 7.63 -19.97 -19.33
N LYS A 88 6.83 -20.62 -20.19
CA LYS A 88 5.84 -21.60 -19.75
C LYS A 88 6.49 -22.77 -18.99
N ALA A 89 7.64 -23.28 -19.45
CA ALA A 89 8.28 -24.41 -18.80
C ALA A 89 8.79 -24.04 -17.40
N VAL A 90 9.30 -22.81 -17.23
CA VAL A 90 9.67 -22.29 -15.91
C VAL A 90 8.43 -22.11 -15.04
N CYS A 91 7.35 -21.56 -15.58
CA CYS A 91 6.09 -21.39 -14.85
C CYS A 91 5.50 -22.74 -14.39
N ASP A 92 5.48 -23.75 -15.26
CA ASP A 92 5.01 -25.11 -14.94
C ASP A 92 5.85 -25.77 -13.82
N LEU A 93 7.17 -25.52 -13.80
CA LEU A 93 8.06 -26.01 -12.74
C LEU A 93 7.75 -25.34 -11.39
N TYR A 94 7.64 -24.01 -11.37
CA TYR A 94 7.32 -23.27 -10.15
C TYR A 94 5.91 -23.57 -9.64
N LYS A 95 4.93 -23.74 -10.54
CA LYS A 95 3.56 -24.14 -10.19
C LYS A 95 3.56 -25.42 -9.35
N LYS A 96 4.34 -26.43 -9.74
CA LYS A 96 4.45 -27.70 -8.98
C LYS A 96 4.97 -27.49 -7.56
N GLU A 97 5.93 -26.59 -7.38
CA GLU A 97 6.46 -26.26 -6.06
C GLU A 97 5.44 -25.49 -5.23
N TYR A 98 4.78 -24.49 -5.82
CA TYR A 98 3.71 -23.75 -5.16
C TYR A 98 2.52 -24.63 -4.77
N VAL A 99 2.20 -25.67 -5.54
CA VAL A 99 1.16 -26.65 -5.15
C VAL A 99 1.51 -27.35 -3.83
N LYS A 100 2.78 -27.69 -3.59
CA LYS A 100 3.21 -28.28 -2.30
C LYS A 100 2.96 -27.29 -1.16
N LEU A 101 3.31 -26.02 -1.36
CA LEU A 101 3.04 -24.97 -0.37
C LEU A 101 1.54 -24.85 -0.10
N ILE A 102 0.71 -24.71 -1.13
CA ILE A 102 -0.75 -24.53 -1.02
C ILE A 102 -1.41 -25.70 -0.27
N LYS A 103 -0.95 -26.94 -0.51
CA LYS A 103 -1.44 -28.14 0.20
C LYS A 103 -0.95 -28.25 1.65
N GLY A 104 -0.08 -27.34 2.10
CA GLY A 104 0.55 -27.42 3.41
C GLY A 104 1.63 -28.51 3.52
N GLU A 105 2.15 -28.99 2.39
CA GLU A 105 3.23 -29.98 2.32
C GLU A 105 4.63 -29.33 2.44
N ALA A 106 4.69 -28.00 2.39
CA ALA A 106 5.91 -27.23 2.56
C ALA A 106 5.72 -26.05 3.52
N ASP A 107 6.79 -25.72 4.25
CA ASP A 107 6.89 -24.53 5.08
C ASP A 107 7.35 -23.32 4.26
N PHE A 108 7.07 -22.12 4.76
CA PHE A 108 7.61 -20.87 4.25
C PHE A 108 8.29 -20.05 5.35
N TYR A 109 9.04 -19.03 4.95
CA TYR A 109 9.78 -18.17 5.87
C TYR A 109 9.39 -16.70 5.69
N ASP A 110 9.19 -15.99 6.79
CA ASP A 110 9.02 -14.53 6.74
C ASP A 110 10.32 -13.87 6.32
N ARG A 111 10.26 -12.98 5.32
CA ARG A 111 11.48 -12.35 4.78
C ARG A 111 12.18 -11.42 5.77
N LYS A 112 11.47 -10.85 6.74
CA LYS A 112 12.01 -9.85 7.67
C LYS A 112 12.61 -10.52 8.90
N THR A 113 11.94 -11.51 9.47
CA THR A 113 12.35 -12.18 10.70
C THR A 113 13.12 -13.48 10.44
N GLY A 114 12.91 -14.11 9.27
CA GLY A 114 13.42 -15.44 8.96
C GLY A 114 12.70 -16.55 9.71
N GLU A 115 11.63 -16.24 10.44
CA GLU A 115 10.82 -17.23 11.16
C GLU A 115 10.09 -18.14 10.16
N LYS A 116 9.91 -19.40 10.57
CA LYS A 116 9.31 -20.45 9.76
C LYS A 116 7.83 -20.63 10.11
N PHE A 117 7.00 -20.76 9.10
CA PHE A 117 5.55 -20.93 9.20
C PHE A 117 5.06 -21.98 8.20
N SER A 118 3.83 -22.41 8.39
CA SER A 118 3.08 -23.28 7.49
C SER A 118 1.84 -22.56 6.96
N MET A 119 1.25 -23.06 5.87
CA MET A 119 -0.07 -22.53 5.42
C MET A 119 -1.16 -22.70 6.49
N GLY A 120 -1.01 -23.67 7.39
CA GLY A 120 -1.89 -23.85 8.55
C GLY A 120 -1.95 -22.62 9.46
N ASP A 121 -0.84 -21.91 9.59
CA ASP A 121 -0.73 -20.70 10.41
C ASP A 121 -1.52 -19.51 9.82
N LEU A 122 -1.90 -19.59 8.53
CA LEU A 122 -2.64 -18.56 7.81
C LEU A 122 -4.15 -18.89 7.66
N GLN A 123 -4.65 -19.99 8.23
CA GLN A 123 -6.01 -20.50 7.98
C GLN A 123 -7.15 -19.53 8.31
N GLN A 124 -6.94 -18.57 9.22
CA GLN A 124 -7.96 -17.55 9.51
C GLN A 124 -8.12 -16.55 8.36
N GLU A 125 -7.11 -16.41 7.50
CA GLU A 125 -7.09 -15.46 6.41
C GLU A 125 -7.14 -16.14 5.04
N VAL A 126 -6.61 -17.35 4.91
CA VAL A 126 -6.54 -18.10 3.65
C VAL A 126 -7.20 -19.45 3.81
N ASN A 127 -8.27 -19.66 3.06
CA ASN A 127 -8.77 -20.98 2.72
C ASN A 127 -8.34 -21.28 1.27
N PRO A 128 -7.36 -22.18 1.04
CA PRO A 128 -6.85 -22.46 -0.30
C PRO A 128 -7.93 -22.86 -1.31
N GLU A 129 -8.94 -23.62 -0.89
CA GLU A 129 -10.01 -24.13 -1.76
C GLU A 129 -10.96 -23.01 -2.24
N GLU A 130 -11.08 -21.93 -1.46
CA GLU A 130 -11.89 -20.76 -1.81
C GLU A 130 -11.04 -19.59 -2.33
N SER A 131 -9.72 -19.80 -2.44
CA SER A 131 -8.79 -18.78 -2.91
C SER A 131 -8.55 -18.88 -4.41
N LEU A 132 -8.11 -17.76 -4.95
CA LEU A 132 -7.69 -17.56 -6.31
C LEU A 132 -6.17 -17.29 -6.32
N PHE A 133 -5.50 -17.78 -7.34
CA PHE A 133 -4.04 -17.78 -7.42
C PHE A 133 -3.60 -17.11 -8.72
N MET A 134 -2.50 -16.35 -8.68
CA MET A 134 -1.84 -15.87 -9.88
C MET A 134 -0.36 -16.21 -9.85
N LEU A 135 0.17 -16.54 -11.02
CA LEU A 135 1.60 -16.82 -11.24
C LEU A 135 2.15 -15.87 -12.29
N PHE A 136 3.00 -14.94 -11.88
CA PHE A 136 3.70 -14.02 -12.76
C PHE A 136 4.94 -13.45 -12.05
N ASP A 137 5.86 -12.86 -12.81
CA ASP A 137 7.06 -12.23 -12.25
C ASP A 137 6.69 -10.91 -11.55
N MET A 138 6.36 -11.00 -10.26
CA MET A 138 5.98 -9.88 -9.40
C MET A 138 7.22 -9.17 -8.86
N SER A 139 8.31 -9.88 -8.60
CA SER A 139 9.54 -9.29 -8.06
C SER A 139 10.42 -8.65 -9.14
N GLY A 140 10.21 -8.98 -10.41
CA GLY A 140 10.98 -8.48 -11.55
C GLY A 140 12.30 -9.23 -11.77
N ASP A 141 12.46 -10.42 -11.18
CA ASP A 141 13.70 -11.21 -11.23
C ASP A 141 13.68 -12.30 -12.32
N GLY A 142 12.59 -12.37 -13.10
CA GLY A 142 12.39 -13.34 -14.17
C GLY A 142 11.82 -14.69 -13.74
N ASN A 143 11.47 -14.87 -12.47
CA ASN A 143 10.76 -16.06 -11.97
C ASN A 143 9.36 -15.69 -11.49
N PRO A 144 8.39 -16.61 -11.56
CA PRO A 144 7.03 -16.29 -11.14
C PRO A 144 6.92 -16.36 -9.61
N GLU A 145 6.22 -15.40 -9.03
CA GLU A 145 5.70 -15.46 -7.67
C GLU A 145 4.26 -15.97 -7.64
N LEU A 146 3.88 -16.58 -6.51
CA LEU A 146 2.50 -16.96 -6.21
C LEU A 146 1.80 -15.83 -5.45
N CYS A 147 0.80 -15.23 -6.07
CA CYS A 147 -0.10 -14.28 -5.41
C CYS A 147 -1.40 -15.00 -5.00
N ILE A 148 -1.82 -14.85 -3.74
CA ILE A 148 -3.07 -15.40 -3.21
C ILE A 148 -4.08 -14.27 -3.01
N THR A 149 -5.29 -14.47 -3.52
CA THR A 149 -6.42 -13.53 -3.39
C THR A 149 -7.73 -14.29 -3.13
N ASP A 150 -8.74 -13.62 -2.57
CA ASP A 150 -10.12 -14.12 -2.51
C ASP A 150 -11.03 -13.46 -3.56
N GLY A 151 -10.44 -12.85 -4.60
CA GLY A 151 -11.15 -12.10 -5.65
C GLY A 151 -11.55 -10.68 -5.23
N ALA A 152 -11.68 -10.42 -3.93
CA ALA A 152 -11.90 -9.07 -3.41
C ALA A 152 -10.62 -8.43 -2.86
N ARG A 153 -9.72 -9.23 -2.29
CA ARG A 153 -8.53 -8.80 -1.56
C ARG A 153 -7.31 -9.59 -1.96
N TYR A 154 -6.18 -8.93 -2.16
CA TYR A 154 -4.89 -9.60 -2.27
C TYR A 154 -4.32 -9.80 -0.87
N LYS A 155 -3.90 -11.02 -0.56
CA LYS A 155 -3.52 -11.43 0.79
C LYS A 155 -2.01 -11.56 0.92
N TYR A 156 -1.43 -12.45 0.11
CA TYR A 156 -0.03 -12.83 0.25
C TYR A 156 0.63 -13.01 -1.10
N VAL A 157 1.94 -12.73 -1.16
CA VAL A 157 2.81 -13.01 -2.29
C VAL A 157 3.97 -13.87 -1.81
N PHE A 158 4.15 -15.04 -2.42
CA PHE A 158 5.20 -15.99 -2.09
C PHE A 158 6.22 -16.12 -3.23
N LYS A 159 7.49 -16.09 -2.86
CA LYS A 159 8.62 -16.32 -3.75
C LYS A 159 9.27 -17.66 -3.45
N TYR A 160 9.55 -18.46 -4.48
CA TYR A 160 10.27 -19.72 -4.34
C TYR A 160 11.73 -19.56 -4.79
N ASN A 161 12.68 -20.00 -3.96
CA ASN A 161 14.10 -20.03 -4.28
C ASN A 161 14.55 -21.47 -4.54
N PRO A 162 14.80 -21.86 -5.81
CA PRO A 162 15.17 -23.23 -6.16
C PRO A 162 16.58 -23.62 -5.68
N LYS A 163 17.47 -22.66 -5.41
CA LYS A 163 18.84 -22.97 -4.93
C LYS A 163 18.84 -23.45 -3.49
N SER A 164 17.95 -22.89 -2.66
CA SER A 164 17.83 -23.24 -1.25
C SER A 164 16.66 -24.16 -0.95
N ASP A 165 15.80 -24.41 -1.95
CA ASP A 165 14.51 -25.10 -1.81
C ASP A 165 13.64 -24.48 -0.69
N ARG A 166 13.38 -23.16 -0.81
CA ARG A 166 12.63 -22.40 0.22
C ARG A 166 11.58 -21.50 -0.39
N PHE A 167 10.41 -21.47 0.25
CA PHE A 167 9.38 -20.46 0.04
C PHE A 167 9.60 -19.29 1.00
N ILE A 168 9.54 -18.08 0.48
CA ILE A 168 9.67 -16.84 1.22
C ILE A 168 8.36 -16.07 1.09
N LEU A 169 7.80 -15.63 2.20
CA LEU A 169 6.72 -14.64 2.19
C LEU A 169 7.32 -13.30 1.74
N TRP A 170 7.12 -12.98 0.47
CA TRP A 170 7.69 -11.80 -0.18
C TRP A 170 6.92 -10.53 0.16
N SER A 171 5.59 -10.61 0.20
CA SER A 171 4.75 -9.51 0.66
C SER A 171 3.52 -10.01 1.38
N ASP A 172 3.26 -9.41 2.54
CA ASP A 172 1.98 -9.45 3.24
C ASP A 172 1.18 -8.21 2.81
N LEU A 173 0.08 -8.45 2.11
CA LEU A 173 -0.83 -7.44 1.59
C LEU A 173 -2.14 -7.40 2.39
N GLY A 174 -2.21 -8.06 3.57
CA GLY A 174 -3.40 -8.39 4.38
C GLY A 174 -4.36 -7.26 4.82
N SER A 175 -4.27 -6.07 4.23
CA SER A 175 -5.34 -5.07 4.25
C SER A 175 -6.30 -5.25 3.07
N THR A 176 -7.60 -5.05 3.31
CA THR A 176 -8.65 -5.11 2.26
C THR A 176 -8.49 -4.08 1.13
N TRP A 177 -7.54 -3.15 1.26
CA TRP A 177 -7.36 -2.01 0.37
C TRP A 177 -6.12 -2.12 -0.52
N TYR A 178 -5.30 -3.17 -0.36
CA TYR A 178 -4.18 -3.40 -1.25
C TYR A 178 -4.62 -4.03 -2.56
N GLY A 179 -3.97 -3.61 -3.65
CA GLY A 179 -4.12 -4.13 -5.00
C GLY A 179 -2.78 -4.30 -5.70
N LEU A 180 -2.75 -5.17 -6.71
CA LEU A 180 -1.60 -5.31 -7.59
C LEU A 180 -1.71 -4.36 -8.78
N ALA A 181 -0.61 -3.68 -9.11
CA ALA A 181 -0.48 -2.83 -10.29
C ALA A 181 0.59 -3.37 -11.27
N GLY A 182 0.95 -4.64 -11.15
CA GLY A 182 1.93 -5.31 -12.01
C GLY A 182 3.25 -5.60 -11.30
N THR A 183 4.24 -6.06 -12.07
CA THR A 183 5.61 -6.33 -11.65
C THR A 183 6.18 -5.15 -10.87
N GLN A 184 6.62 -5.45 -9.65
CA GLN A 184 7.18 -4.51 -8.67
C GLN A 184 6.22 -3.40 -8.25
N LYS A 185 4.91 -3.52 -8.49
CA LYS A 185 3.98 -2.40 -8.26
C LYS A 185 2.74 -2.86 -7.50
N VAL A 186 2.49 -2.21 -6.38
CA VAL A 186 1.27 -2.38 -5.58
C VAL A 186 0.68 -1.03 -5.25
N PHE A 187 -0.61 -1.01 -4.95
CA PHE A 187 -1.28 0.18 -4.48
C PHE A 187 -2.10 -0.13 -3.25
N TRP A 188 -2.31 0.88 -2.41
CA TRP A 188 -3.31 0.88 -1.37
C TRP A 188 -4.36 1.93 -1.75
N SER A 189 -5.63 1.54 -1.86
CA SER A 189 -6.71 2.48 -2.15
C SER A 189 -7.93 2.20 -1.31
N ARG A 190 -8.35 3.20 -0.53
CA ARG A 190 -9.63 3.18 0.19
C ARG A 190 -10.61 4.11 -0.49
N PHE A 191 -11.60 3.51 -1.14
CA PHE A 191 -12.69 4.18 -1.87
C PHE A 191 -12.21 5.19 -2.93
N LEU A 192 -11.01 5.01 -3.50
CA LEU A 192 -10.38 5.96 -4.43
C LEU A 192 -10.11 7.36 -3.83
N GLU A 193 -10.45 7.58 -2.56
CA GLU A 193 -10.26 8.84 -1.85
C GLU A 193 -8.89 8.91 -1.16
N ASN A 194 -8.39 7.77 -0.69
CA ASN A 194 -7.07 7.69 -0.08
C ASN A 194 -6.23 6.70 -0.87
N ASN A 195 -5.25 7.21 -1.60
CA ASN A 195 -4.42 6.38 -2.47
C ASN A 195 -2.96 6.49 -2.07
N ILE A 196 -2.30 5.34 -2.10
CA ILE A 196 -0.86 5.21 -1.96
C ILE A 196 -0.39 4.26 -3.06
N PHE A 197 0.60 4.68 -3.83
CA PHE A 197 1.22 3.85 -4.85
C PHE A 197 2.65 3.51 -4.46
N TYR A 198 3.03 2.25 -4.64
CA TYR A 198 4.34 1.74 -4.29
C TYR A 198 5.00 1.11 -5.52
N ILE A 199 6.24 1.51 -5.79
CA ILE A 199 7.17 0.77 -6.64
C ILE A 199 8.14 0.07 -5.69
N LEU A 200 8.24 -1.25 -5.82
CA LEU A 200 9.00 -2.15 -4.97
C LEU A 200 10.34 -2.50 -5.61
N ASP A 201 11.32 -2.86 -4.80
CA ASP A 201 12.53 -3.55 -5.26
C ASP A 201 12.26 -5.07 -5.43
N GLU A 202 13.28 -5.81 -5.90
CA GLU A 202 13.23 -7.27 -6.06
C GLU A 202 12.94 -8.04 -4.75
N ASN A 203 13.14 -7.39 -3.60
CA ASN A 203 12.94 -7.97 -2.28
C ASN A 203 11.57 -7.60 -1.69
N GLY A 204 10.76 -6.78 -2.38
CA GLY A 204 9.45 -6.33 -1.93
C GLY A 204 9.51 -5.12 -0.98
N ASN A 205 10.62 -4.38 -0.94
CA ASN A 205 10.70 -3.13 -0.19
C ASN A 205 10.30 -1.94 -1.07
N PRO A 206 9.59 -0.94 -0.54
CA PRO A 206 9.31 0.28 -1.28
C PRO A 206 10.59 1.00 -1.74
N ASN A 207 10.80 1.07 -3.04
CA ASN A 207 11.81 1.89 -3.70
C ASN A 207 11.26 3.28 -4.08
N CYS A 208 9.96 3.38 -4.36
CA CYS A 208 9.24 4.64 -4.51
C CYS A 208 7.87 4.55 -3.85
N THR A 209 7.45 5.61 -3.15
CA THR A 209 6.10 5.74 -2.59
C THR A 209 5.50 7.09 -2.97
N VAL A 210 4.22 7.09 -3.36
CA VAL A 210 3.48 8.31 -3.72
C VAL A 210 2.13 8.32 -3.03
N TYR A 211 1.84 9.36 -2.25
CA TYR A 211 0.54 9.58 -1.61
C TYR A 211 -0.26 10.65 -2.36
N PHE A 212 -1.55 10.40 -2.54
CA PHE A 212 -2.49 11.38 -3.06
C PHE A 212 -3.91 11.08 -2.62
N HIS A 213 -4.65 12.13 -2.30
CA HIS A 213 -5.93 12.04 -1.62
C HIS A 213 -6.97 13.00 -2.21
N LEU A 214 -8.20 12.52 -2.24
CA LEU A 214 -9.41 13.33 -2.40
C LEU A 214 -10.04 13.50 -1.02
N LYS A 215 -10.21 14.75 -0.59
CA LYS A 215 -10.79 15.10 0.71
C LYS A 215 -12.05 15.93 0.50
N VAL A 216 -13.01 15.80 1.40
CA VAL A 216 -14.13 16.74 1.50
C VAL A 216 -13.82 17.74 2.61
N LEU A 217 -13.72 19.01 2.23
CA LEU A 217 -13.62 20.14 3.15
C LEU A 217 -14.99 20.82 3.24
N MET A 218 -15.32 21.39 4.40
CA MET A 218 -16.41 22.35 4.46
C MET A 218 -15.87 23.72 4.03
N ASN A 219 -16.55 24.39 3.11
CA ASN A 219 -16.21 25.76 2.75
C ASN A 219 -16.87 26.72 3.75
N ASP A 220 -16.06 27.39 4.57
CA ASP A 220 -16.53 28.30 5.61
C ASP A 220 -17.33 29.50 5.08
N LYS A 221 -17.14 29.89 3.80
CA LYS A 221 -17.84 31.03 3.19
C LYS A 221 -19.18 30.65 2.58
N THR A 222 -19.28 29.44 2.02
CA THR A 222 -20.49 28.99 1.31
C THR A 222 -21.32 27.99 2.13
N GLU A 223 -20.77 27.48 3.24
CA GLU A 223 -21.33 26.39 4.05
C GLU A 223 -21.65 25.14 3.22
N GLN A 224 -20.92 24.94 2.11
CA GLN A 224 -21.06 23.78 1.23
C GLN A 224 -19.79 22.94 1.22
N PRO A 225 -19.91 21.60 1.06
CA PRO A 225 -18.74 20.75 0.90
C PRO A 225 -18.02 21.04 -0.43
N GLU A 226 -16.69 21.11 -0.36
CA GLU A 226 -15.80 21.21 -1.52
C GLU A 226 -14.76 20.10 -1.52
N TYR A 227 -14.31 19.69 -2.71
CA TYR A 227 -13.24 18.72 -2.83
C TYR A 227 -11.86 19.40 -2.74
N ALA A 228 -10.99 18.82 -1.91
CA ALA A 228 -9.58 19.12 -1.88
C ALA A 228 -8.77 17.96 -2.47
N TYR A 229 -8.05 18.29 -3.53
CA TYR A 229 -7.16 17.38 -4.24
C TYR A 229 -5.75 17.56 -3.68
N MET A 230 -5.32 16.60 -2.87
CA MET A 230 -4.08 16.66 -2.10
C MET A 230 -3.06 15.70 -2.70
N VAL A 231 -1.85 16.18 -2.95
CA VAL A 231 -0.74 15.36 -3.48
C VAL A 231 0.51 15.53 -2.63
N SER A 232 1.25 14.45 -2.43
CA SER A 232 2.59 14.50 -1.83
C SER A 232 3.67 14.52 -2.91
N MET A 233 4.91 14.81 -2.53
CA MET A 233 6.04 14.55 -3.43
C MET A 233 6.32 13.03 -3.48
N PRO A 234 6.60 12.46 -4.66
CA PRO A 234 7.14 11.10 -4.74
C PRO A 234 8.41 10.95 -3.91
N GLU A 235 8.46 9.92 -3.08
CA GLU A 235 9.60 9.63 -2.21
C GLU A 235 10.33 8.40 -2.70
N TYR A 236 11.64 8.50 -2.91
CA TYR A 236 12.47 7.39 -3.35
C TYR A 236 13.38 6.92 -2.22
N ALA A 237 13.57 5.61 -2.11
CA ALA A 237 14.46 5.01 -1.11
C ALA A 237 15.87 5.64 -1.17
N GLY A 238 16.42 5.96 -0.01
CA GLY A 238 17.73 6.59 0.11
C GLY A 238 17.81 8.05 -0.38
N LYS A 239 16.70 8.69 -0.75
CA LYS A 239 16.68 10.08 -1.21
C LYS A 239 15.79 10.95 -0.32
N THR A 240 16.33 12.08 0.12
CA THR A 240 15.54 13.10 0.82
C THR A 240 14.86 14.02 -0.19
N VAL A 241 13.54 14.21 -0.03
CA VAL A 241 12.81 15.22 -0.81
C VAL A 241 13.31 16.62 -0.43
N LYS A 242 13.73 17.38 -1.45
CA LYS A 242 14.17 18.78 -1.26
C LYS A 242 13.04 19.73 -1.59
N TYR A 243 12.58 20.47 -0.58
CA TYR A 243 11.55 21.49 -0.72
C TYR A 243 12.17 22.88 -0.84
N THR A 244 11.73 23.65 -1.84
CA THR A 244 12.09 25.06 -1.96
C THR A 244 11.40 25.89 -0.87
N LYS A 245 11.87 27.13 -0.62
CA LYS A 245 11.22 28.04 0.32
C LYS A 245 9.74 28.30 -0.04
N ALA A 246 9.45 28.40 -1.34
CA ALA A 246 8.08 28.57 -1.85
C ALA A 246 7.20 27.35 -1.51
N MET A 247 7.70 26.14 -1.78
CA MET A 247 6.97 24.91 -1.44
C MET A 247 6.69 24.79 0.07
N LYS A 248 7.68 25.06 0.91
CA LYS A 248 7.51 25.04 2.37
C LYS A 248 6.40 25.99 2.85
N SER A 249 6.18 27.09 2.15
CA SER A 249 5.11 28.04 2.45
C SER A 249 3.72 27.61 1.95
N LYS A 250 3.59 26.45 1.30
CA LYS A 250 2.34 25.94 0.70
C LYS A 250 2.03 24.48 1.07
N GLN A 251 2.86 23.86 1.90
CA GLN A 251 2.69 22.48 2.33
C GLN A 251 1.85 22.36 3.60
N TYR A 252 1.19 21.23 3.74
CA TYR A 252 0.38 20.84 4.89
C TYR A 252 0.87 19.47 5.39
N PHE A 253 1.11 19.33 6.68
CA PHE A 253 1.68 18.12 7.27
C PHE A 253 0.58 17.16 7.74
N ASP A 254 0.72 15.90 7.37
CA ASP A 254 -0.03 14.76 7.87
C ASP A 254 0.82 14.04 8.91
N GLU A 255 0.38 14.05 10.16
CA GLU A 255 1.12 13.45 11.27
C GLU A 255 1.05 11.91 11.23
N TYR A 256 -0.07 11.33 10.83
CA TYR A 256 -0.26 9.89 10.76
C TYR A 256 0.65 9.24 9.72
N HIS A 257 0.74 9.83 8.52
CA HIS A 257 1.64 9.35 7.47
C HIS A 257 3.05 9.94 7.56
N GLU A 258 3.26 10.94 8.42
CA GLU A 258 4.46 11.77 8.48
C GLU A 258 4.83 12.36 7.11
N LYS A 259 3.85 12.95 6.39
CA LYS A 259 4.01 13.46 5.01
C LYS A 259 3.56 14.91 4.82
N TYR A 260 4.21 15.59 3.88
CA TYR A 260 3.76 16.89 3.40
C TYR A 260 2.91 16.75 2.14
N PHE A 261 1.75 17.40 2.16
CA PHE A 261 0.78 17.46 1.08
C PHE A 261 0.60 18.88 0.54
N PHE A 262 0.21 18.96 -0.72
CA PHE A 262 -0.07 20.18 -1.46
C PHE A 262 -1.47 20.10 -2.06
N ARG A 263 -2.27 21.15 -1.86
CA ARG A 263 -3.56 21.27 -2.55
C ARG A 263 -3.33 21.76 -3.98
N VAL A 264 -3.86 21.02 -4.94
CA VAL A 264 -3.84 21.36 -6.38
C VAL A 264 -5.27 21.54 -6.89
N THR A 265 -5.44 22.13 -8.07
CA THR A 265 -6.76 22.16 -8.72
C THR A 265 -7.13 20.75 -9.21
N LYS A 266 -8.41 20.53 -9.53
CA LYS A 266 -8.86 19.26 -10.09
C LYS A 266 -8.11 18.92 -11.38
N GLU A 267 -7.95 19.88 -12.29
CA GLU A 267 -7.28 19.67 -13.58
C GLU A 267 -5.80 19.31 -13.38
N GLN A 268 -5.14 19.96 -12.43
CA GLN A 268 -3.76 19.65 -12.05
C GLN A 268 -3.65 18.26 -11.43
N TYR A 269 -4.57 17.89 -10.54
CA TYR A 269 -4.63 16.56 -9.94
C TYR A 269 -4.79 15.49 -11.01
N ASP A 270 -5.80 15.63 -11.88
CA ASP A 270 -6.09 14.69 -12.95
C ASP A 270 -4.86 14.50 -13.85
N GLN A 271 -4.10 15.56 -14.15
CA GLN A 271 -2.85 15.47 -14.91
C GLN A 271 -1.75 14.70 -14.16
N LEU A 272 -1.59 14.92 -12.85
CA LEU A 272 -0.56 14.27 -12.04
C LEU A 272 -0.81 12.77 -11.89
N VAL A 273 -2.06 12.35 -11.70
CA VAL A 273 -2.41 10.96 -11.34
C VAL A 273 -3.09 10.16 -12.47
N ALA A 274 -3.23 10.73 -13.67
CA ALA A 274 -3.82 10.02 -14.82
C ALA A 274 -3.14 8.67 -15.10
N GLY A 275 -1.81 8.62 -15.01
CA GLY A 275 -1.05 7.38 -15.23
C GLY A 275 -1.42 6.28 -14.22
N TYR A 276 -1.64 6.65 -12.97
CA TYR A 276 -2.04 5.72 -11.90
C TYR A 276 -3.43 5.13 -12.17
N PHE A 277 -4.45 5.95 -12.41
CA PHE A 277 -5.81 5.42 -12.61
C PHE A 277 -5.91 4.55 -13.86
N LYS A 278 -5.25 4.96 -14.95
CA LYS A 278 -5.14 4.14 -16.16
C LYS A 278 -4.48 2.78 -15.87
N SER A 279 -3.44 2.78 -15.04
CA SER A 279 -2.73 1.57 -14.66
C SER A 279 -3.60 0.61 -13.85
N ILE A 280 -4.34 1.13 -12.87
CA ILE A 280 -5.26 0.32 -12.06
C ILE A 280 -6.35 -0.31 -12.91
N ASP A 281 -6.95 0.45 -13.83
CA ASP A 281 -7.98 -0.09 -14.73
C ASP A 281 -7.43 -1.24 -15.59
N LEU A 282 -6.20 -1.09 -16.10
CA LEU A 282 -5.51 -2.15 -16.85
C LEU A 282 -5.16 -3.34 -15.96
N ALA A 283 -4.75 -3.11 -14.71
CA ALA A 283 -4.44 -4.18 -13.78
C ALA A 283 -5.67 -5.03 -13.48
N TYR A 284 -6.83 -4.42 -13.20
CA TYR A 284 -8.08 -5.16 -13.01
C TYR A 284 -8.47 -6.01 -14.22
N GLN A 285 -8.28 -5.49 -15.43
CA GLN A 285 -8.52 -6.25 -16.65
C GLN A 285 -7.54 -7.43 -16.77
N LYS A 286 -6.25 -7.22 -16.48
CA LYS A 286 -5.22 -8.25 -16.63
C LYS A 286 -5.30 -9.35 -15.59
N THR A 287 -5.50 -9.03 -14.31
CA THR A 287 -5.51 -10.04 -13.23
C THR A 287 -6.62 -11.05 -13.42
N SER A 288 -7.79 -10.64 -13.94
CA SER A 288 -8.89 -11.57 -14.26
C SER A 288 -8.51 -12.65 -15.28
N THR A 289 -7.51 -12.41 -16.13
CA THR A 289 -7.02 -13.38 -17.14
C THR A 289 -5.84 -14.23 -16.66
N LEU A 290 -5.23 -13.87 -15.53
CA LEU A 290 -4.03 -14.52 -14.98
C LEU A 290 -4.34 -15.39 -13.75
N THR A 291 -5.63 -15.50 -13.41
CA THR A 291 -6.10 -16.12 -12.19
C THR A 291 -6.45 -17.59 -12.42
N TYR A 292 -6.03 -18.43 -11.48
CA TYR A 292 -6.33 -19.86 -11.39
C TYR A 292 -7.19 -20.12 -10.16
N THR A 293 -8.16 -21.03 -10.27
CA THR A 293 -8.80 -21.64 -9.09
C THR A 293 -7.87 -22.64 -8.41
N TYR A 294 -8.28 -23.14 -7.24
CA TYR A 294 -7.57 -24.22 -6.56
C TYR A 294 -7.42 -25.46 -7.45
N GLU A 295 -8.50 -25.92 -8.09
CA GLU A 295 -8.48 -27.08 -8.97
C GLU A 295 -7.59 -26.87 -10.20
N GLU A 296 -7.60 -25.67 -10.77
CA GLU A 296 -6.72 -25.30 -11.89
C GLU A 296 -5.26 -25.22 -11.48
N MET A 297 -4.97 -24.84 -10.23
CA MET A 297 -3.61 -24.94 -9.67
C MET A 297 -3.16 -26.39 -9.50
N LEU A 298 -4.08 -27.30 -9.20
CA LEU A 298 -3.77 -28.73 -9.02
C LEU A 298 -3.72 -29.53 -10.32
N SER A 299 -4.31 -29.01 -11.41
CA SER A 299 -4.29 -29.66 -12.71
C SER A 299 -2.94 -29.48 -13.42
N ASN A 300 -2.54 -30.51 -14.18
CA ASN A 300 -1.31 -30.51 -14.99
C ASN A 300 -1.52 -29.80 -16.32
#